data_AF-A0A8A8D270-F1
#
_entry.id   AF-A0A8A8D270-F1
#
_cell.length_a   1.000
_cell.length_b   1.000
_cell.length_c   1.000
_cell.angle_alpha   90.00
_cell.angle_beta   90.00
_cell.angle_gamma   90.00
#
_symmetry.space_group_name_H-M   'P 1'
#
loop_
_entity.id
_entity.type
_entity.pdbx_description
1 polymer ?
#
loop_
_entity_poly.entity_id
_entity_poly.type
_entity_poly.pdbx_seq_one_letter_code
_entity_poly.pdbx_strand_id
1 'polypeptide(L)'
;MNRYADPAPHDVALRAAIAAAADMPCFDHAPDHVARQLALGCFVLALADRLALGFPQSAAALRALVASPATAATSAQPAQPERQQ
;
A
#
# COMPACT_ATOMS: atom_id res chain seq x y z
N MET A 1 19.90 -22.13 20.21
CA MET A 1 20.62 -21.82 18.96
C MET A 1 19.57 -21.47 17.91
N ASN A 2 19.23 -20.18 17.77
CA ASN A 2 18.20 -19.72 16.85
C ASN A 2 18.72 -19.84 15.41
N ARG A 3 18.23 -20.81 14.65
CA ARG A 3 18.45 -20.86 13.21
C ARG A 3 17.67 -19.68 12.61
N TYR A 4 18.36 -18.60 12.28
CA TYR A 4 17.84 -17.66 11.30
C TYR A 4 17.63 -18.49 10.03
N ALA A 5 16.37 -18.79 9.71
CA ALA A 5 16.03 -19.33 8.42
C ALA A 5 16.53 -18.33 7.39
N ASP A 6 17.41 -18.78 6.49
CA ASP A 6 17.83 -17.97 5.36
C ASP A 6 16.55 -17.50 4.65
N PRO A 7 16.38 -16.18 4.44
CA PRO A 7 15.15 -15.67 3.85
C PRO A 7 14.98 -16.31 2.48
N ALA A 8 13.80 -16.86 2.22
CA ALA A 8 13.54 -17.50 0.94
C ALA A 8 13.86 -16.50 -0.19
N PRO A 9 14.40 -16.95 -1.34
CA PRO A 9 14.73 -16.06 -2.46
C PRO A 9 13.56 -15.16 -2.88
N HIS A 10 12.33 -15.65 -2.64
CA HIS A 10 11.08 -14.92 -2.83
C HIS A 10 10.93 -13.71 -1.90
N ASP A 11 11.23 -13.84 -0.61
CA ASP A 11 11.21 -12.74 0.36
C ASP A 11 12.25 -11.68 0.04
N VAL A 12 13.43 -12.10 -0.46
CA VAL A 12 14.48 -11.19 -0.92
C VAL A 12 14.02 -10.38 -2.13
N ALA A 13 13.42 -11.03 -3.12
CA ALA A 13 12.88 -10.36 -4.30
C ALA A 13 11.74 -9.39 -3.95
N LEU A 14 10.85 -9.79 -3.04
CA LEU A 14 9.78 -8.94 -2.54
C LEU A 14 10.33 -7.72 -1.80
N ARG A 15 11.29 -7.92 -0.90
CA ARG A 15 11.94 -6.83 -0.16
C ARG A 15 12.66 -5.86 -1.09
N ALA A 16 13.33 -6.36 -2.12
CA ALA A 16 13.99 -5.53 -3.12
C ALA A 16 12.98 -4.70 -3.94
N ALA A 17 11.85 -5.29 -4.33
CA ALA A 17 10.78 -4.58 -5.03
C ALA A 17 10.19 -3.45 -4.16
N ILE A 18 9.98 -3.70 -2.86
CA ILE A 18 9.49 -2.70 -1.90
C ILE A 18 10.51 -1.56 -1.75
N ALA A 19 11.80 -1.89 -1.55
CA ALA A 19 12.85 -0.88 -1.40
C ALA A 19 12.98 -0.02 -2.65
N ALA A 20 12.96 -0.62 -3.84
CA ALA A 20 13.01 0.12 -5.11
C ALA A 20 11.77 1.00 -5.34
N ALA A 21 10.59 0.56 -4.89
CA ALA A 21 9.38 1.36 -4.96
C ALA A 21 9.39 2.52 -3.95
N ALA A 22 10.04 2.35 -2.79
CA ALA A 22 10.13 3.35 -1.73
C ALA A 22 11.12 4.49 -2.03
N ASP A 23 12.03 4.29 -2.99
CA ASP A 23 13.01 5.31 -3.42
C ASP A 23 12.35 6.45 -4.23
N MET A 24 11.18 6.18 -4.83
CA MET A 24 10.50 7.10 -5.74
C MET A 24 9.66 8.20 -5.05
N PRO A 25 8.89 7.93 -3.96
CA PRO A 25 8.07 8.93 -3.29
C PRO A 25 8.81 9.56 -2.11
N CYS A 26 8.79 10.89 -2.04
CA CYS A 26 9.22 11.61 -0.84
C CYS A 26 8.13 11.52 0.24
N PHE A 27 8.37 10.69 1.26
CA PHE A 27 7.48 10.53 2.42
C PHE A 27 7.73 11.56 3.53
N ASP A 28 8.52 12.59 3.28
CA ASP A 28 8.93 13.61 4.26
C ASP A 28 7.76 14.47 4.79
N HIS A 29 6.59 14.37 4.17
CA HIS A 29 5.40 15.10 4.59
C HIS A 29 4.73 14.47 5.83
N ALA A 30 4.12 15.35 6.65
CA ALA A 30 3.36 14.95 7.83
C ALA A 30 2.24 13.95 7.49
N PRO A 31 1.86 13.05 8.43
CA PRO A 31 0.92 11.97 8.19
C PRO A 31 -0.41 12.35 7.54
N ASP A 32 -0.91 13.51 7.94
CA ASP A 32 -2.22 14.05 7.58
C ASP A 32 -2.19 14.87 6.27
N HIS A 33 -1.02 15.04 5.66
CA HIS A 33 -0.88 15.90 4.50
C HIS A 33 -1.32 15.18 3.23
N VAL A 34 -2.11 15.86 2.39
CA VAL A 34 -2.57 15.33 1.09
C VAL A 34 -1.39 14.89 0.21
N ALA A 35 -0.25 15.59 0.28
CA ALA A 35 0.96 15.18 -0.44
C ALA A 35 1.48 13.79 -0.01
N ARG A 36 1.29 13.40 1.26
CA ARG A 36 1.63 12.06 1.73
C ARG A 36 0.67 11.00 1.21
N GLN A 37 -0.63 11.32 1.13
CA GLN A 37 -1.63 10.43 0.51
C GLN A 37 -1.33 10.21 -0.98
N LEU A 38 -0.94 11.27 -1.70
CA LEU A 38 -0.48 11.18 -3.08
C LEU A 38 0.81 10.37 -3.20
N ALA A 39 1.79 10.58 -2.32
CA ALA A 39 3.03 9.81 -2.30
C ALA A 39 2.77 8.31 -2.05
N LEU A 40 1.80 7.96 -1.19
CA LEU A 40 1.37 6.58 -0.96
C LEU A 40 0.70 5.98 -2.20
N GLY A 41 -0.16 6.74 -2.90
CA GLY A 41 -0.74 6.30 -4.17
C GLY A 41 0.33 6.02 -5.23
N CYS A 42 1.29 6.93 -5.38
CA CYS A 42 2.43 6.77 -6.29
C CYS A 42 3.30 5.55 -5.91
N PHE A 43 3.55 5.34 -4.61
CA PHE A 43 4.27 4.19 -4.10
C PHE A 43 3.60 2.88 -4.49
N VAL A 44 2.28 2.75 -4.29
CA VAL A 44 1.53 1.54 -4.62
C VAL A 44 1.58 1.26 -6.12
N LEU A 45 1.51 2.30 -6.97
CA LEU A 45 1.61 2.14 -8.41
C LEU A 45 3.01 1.68 -8.84
N ALA A 46 4.07 2.29 -8.29
CA ALA A 46 5.45 1.91 -8.53
C ALA A 46 5.74 0.47 -8.05
N LEU A 47 5.19 0.10 -6.90
CA LEU A 47 5.29 -1.26 -6.36
C LEU A 47 4.60 -2.28 -7.28
N ALA A 48 3.41 -1.97 -7.79
CA ALA A 48 2.71 -2.85 -8.71
C ALA A 48 3.49 -3.06 -10.02
N ASP A 49 4.15 -2.02 -10.52
CA ASP A 49 5.02 -2.14 -11.70
C ASP A 49 6.23 -3.05 -11.44
N ARG A 50 6.92 -2.86 -10.32
CA ARG A 50 8.06 -3.71 -9.92
C ARG A 50 7.64 -5.15 -9.64
N LEU A 51 6.49 -5.36 -9.01
CA LEU A 51 5.95 -6.68 -8.75
C LEU A 51 5.51 -7.40 -10.03
N ALA A 52 5.15 -6.69 -11.11
CA ALA A 52 4.75 -7.34 -12.36
C ALA A 52 5.84 -8.25 -12.96
N LEU A 53 7.12 -8.02 -12.60
CA LEU A 53 8.27 -8.81 -13.07
C LEU A 53 8.42 -10.18 -12.39
N GLY A 54 7.89 -10.36 -11.18
CA GLY A 54 8.07 -11.61 -10.41
C GLY A 54 6.82 -12.10 -9.65
N PHE A 55 5.80 -11.26 -9.56
CA PHE A 55 4.58 -11.44 -8.76
C PHE A 55 3.36 -10.87 -9.51
N PRO A 56 3.01 -11.40 -10.70
CA PRO A 56 2.00 -10.81 -11.57
C PRO A 56 0.61 -10.76 -10.93
N GLN A 57 0.25 -11.74 -10.09
CA GLN A 57 -1.03 -11.77 -9.37
C GLN A 57 -1.10 -10.66 -8.31
N SER A 58 -0.03 -10.45 -7.54
CA SER A 58 0.06 -9.36 -6.56
C SER A 58 0.02 -8.00 -7.24
N ALA A 59 0.73 -7.83 -8.35
CA ALA A 59 0.68 -6.61 -9.16
C ALA A 59 -0.73 -6.31 -9.69
N ALA A 60 -1.44 -7.34 -10.18
CA ALA A 60 -2.81 -7.19 -10.65
C ALA A 60 -3.76 -6.77 -9.52
N ALA A 61 -3.62 -7.35 -8.32
CA ALA A 61 -4.40 -6.98 -7.14
C ALA A 61 -4.15 -5.51 -6.73
N LEU A 62 -2.90 -5.06 -6.70
CA LEU A 62 -2.57 -3.66 -6.40
C LEU A 62 -3.14 -2.70 -7.46
N ARG A 63 -3.05 -3.05 -8.74
CA ARG A 63 -3.64 -2.24 -9.83
C ARG A 63 -5.17 -2.18 -9.72
N ALA A 64 -5.81 -3.28 -9.34
CA ALA A 64 -7.25 -3.31 -9.09
C ALA A 64 -7.64 -2.41 -7.92
N LEU A 65 -6.83 -2.33 -6.85
CA LEU A 65 -7.08 -1.40 -5.74
C LEU A 65 -7.00 0.06 -6.18
N VAL A 66 -6.03 0.41 -7.03
CA VAL A 66 -5.87 1.77 -7.57
C VAL A 66 -6.98 2.11 -8.57
N ALA A 67 -7.38 1.16 -9.40
CA ALA A 67 -8.46 1.33 -10.38
C ALA A 67 -9.85 1.28 -9.76
N SER A 68 -9.98 0.76 -8.53
CA SER A 68 -11.25 0.71 -7.82
C SER A 68 -11.70 2.15 -7.54
N PRO A 69 -12.92 2.53 -7.97
CA PRO A 69 -13.46 3.84 -7.60
C PRO A 69 -13.48 3.91 -6.09
N ALA A 70 -12.99 5.03 -5.54
CA ALA A 70 -12.95 5.25 -4.09
C ALA A 70 -14.33 4.92 -3.53
N THR A 71 -14.43 3.82 -2.79
CA THR A 71 -15.63 3.53 -2.01
C THR A 71 -15.75 4.73 -1.08
N ALA A 72 -16.83 5.50 -1.20
CA ALA A 72 -17.16 6.62 -0.34
C ALA A 72 -17.48 6.13 1.09
N ALA A 73 -16.54 5.40 1.70
CA ALA A 73 -16.66 4.71 2.96
C ALA A 73 -15.52 5.15 3.88
N THR A 74 -15.45 6.46 4.11
CA THR A 74 -15.18 7.07 5.42
C THR A 74 -15.66 8.52 5.34
N SER A 75 -16.92 8.73 4.96
CA SER A 75 -17.66 9.77 5.66
C SER A 75 -17.98 9.15 7.01
N ALA A 76 -17.18 9.49 8.02
CA ALA A 76 -17.51 9.24 9.41
C ALA A 76 -18.86 9.93 9.70
N GLN A 77 -19.97 9.25 9.43
CA GLN A 77 -21.23 9.58 10.07
C GLN A 77 -21.07 9.19 11.53
N PRO A 78 -21.07 10.12 12.49
CA PRO A 78 -21.27 9.73 13.88
C PRO A 78 -22.66 9.11 13.94
N ALA A 79 -22.73 7.81 14.17
CA ALA A 79 -23.97 7.15 14.55
C ALA A 79 -24.41 7.74 15.89
N GLN A 80 -25.25 8.78 15.86
CA GLN A 80 -25.98 9.21 17.05
C GLN A 80 -26.91 8.06 17.44
N PRO A 81 -26.85 7.54 18.67
CA PRO A 81 -27.90 6.66 19.14
C PRO A 81 -29.14 7.52 19.36
N GLU A 82 -30.18 7.29 18.55
CA GLU A 82 -31.53 7.77 18.85
C GLU A 82 -31.94 7.22 20.22
N ARG A 83 -31.85 8.07 21.24
CA ARG A 83 -32.56 7.86 22.51
C ARG A 83 -34.05 8.02 22.21
N GLN A 84 -34.70 6.90 21.95
CA GLN A 84 -36.14 6.74 22.04
C GLN A 84 -36.60 7.23 23.42
N GLN A 85 -37.47 8.23 23.43
CA GLN A 85 -38.34 8.59 24.55
C GLN A 85 -39.78 8.38 24.10
#